data_AF-A0A0M0K4X2-F1
#
_entry.id   AF-A0A0M0K4X2-F1
#
_cell.length_a   1.000
_cell.length_b   1.000
_cell.length_c   1.000
_cell.angle_alpha   90.00
_cell.angle_beta   90.00
_cell.angle_gamma   90.00
#
_symmetry.space_group_name_H-M   'P 1'
#
loop_
_entity.id
_entity.type
_entity.pdbx_description
1 polymer ?
#
loop_
_entity_poly.entity_id
_entity_poly.type
_entity_poly.pdbx_seq_one_letter_code
_entity_poly.pdbx_strand_id
1 'polypeptide(L)'
;MVKFGETIEMDRRPEWIDGYVDYAGLKALLKKMEAAGTIREFSEHTVYKAFSVASDSNLLQCHAPREVDFTKKIDTEIAKVNKFADGLRKQLLARFDLAQHQHEAWIEAGSNEAGLAALNQVMLECSEALQNFEDFININYLAFSKILKKHDKLSSCPCRAPYLLRIQRETFARQCLPELIKGISDLHASLVVRSSQPGTPEQTREDSTPEDAEKKKKKGGVFDSAQKGGTTFIRSTRKYWVATADVLKVKTFLLRRLPVYKRSRLPVYKFTDGATDSDLVTSIYFDSPGRQLYEGRLKKFDGAIALRVRWYGPTPAHDDIVYMERKVHRE
;
A
#
# COMPACT_ATOMS: atom_id res chain seq x y z
N MET A 1 14.93 -25.69 5.09
CA MET A 1 14.44 -24.40 5.63
C MET A 1 15.52 -23.36 5.40
N VAL A 2 15.33 -22.46 4.43
CA VAL A 2 16.37 -21.47 4.04
C VAL A 2 16.55 -20.47 5.19
N LYS A 3 17.81 -20.12 5.51
CA LYS A 3 18.06 -19.13 6.58
C LYS A 3 17.65 -17.76 6.06
N PHE A 4 16.90 -17.00 6.85
CA PHE A 4 16.39 -15.66 6.44
C PHE A 4 17.45 -14.71 5.84
N GLY A 5 18.72 -14.82 6.24
CA GLY A 5 19.80 -14.04 5.63
C GLY A 5 20.03 -14.39 4.15
N GLU A 6 19.97 -15.68 3.80
CA GLU A 6 20.13 -16.15 2.41
C GLU A 6 18.91 -15.75 1.56
N THR A 7 17.70 -15.75 2.15
CA THR A 7 16.48 -15.30 1.46
C THR A 7 16.55 -13.82 1.09
N ILE A 8 17.00 -12.94 2.01
CA ILE A 8 17.17 -11.51 1.69
C ILE A 8 18.17 -11.34 0.53
N GLU A 9 19.31 -12.02 0.57
CA GLU A 9 20.32 -11.86 -0.49
C GLU A 9 19.81 -12.29 -1.86
N MET A 10 18.96 -13.33 -1.92
CA MET A 10 18.38 -13.83 -3.16
C MET A 10 17.28 -12.92 -3.71
N ASP A 11 16.49 -12.30 -2.83
CA ASP A 11 15.39 -11.41 -3.21
C ASP A 11 15.85 -9.99 -3.58
N ARG A 12 17.12 -9.65 -3.32
CA ARG A 12 17.71 -8.34 -3.64
C ARG A 12 17.85 -8.14 -5.14
N ARG A 13 17.51 -6.93 -5.58
CA ARG A 13 17.88 -6.46 -6.92
C ARG A 13 19.38 -6.19 -7.02
N PRO A 14 20.10 -6.76 -8.00
CA PRO A 14 21.54 -6.58 -8.16
C PRO A 14 21.95 -5.10 -8.35
N GLU A 15 21.12 -4.31 -9.02
CA GLU A 15 21.40 -2.91 -9.30
C GLU A 15 21.34 -2.02 -8.04
N TRP A 16 20.66 -2.48 -6.98
CA TRP A 16 20.35 -1.67 -5.80
C TRP A 16 21.04 -2.20 -4.53
N ILE A 17 22.07 -3.04 -4.67
CA ILE A 17 22.79 -3.69 -3.56
C ILE A 17 23.20 -2.66 -2.50
N ASP A 18 23.73 -1.51 -2.90
CA ASP A 18 24.20 -0.45 -2.00
C ASP A 18 23.08 0.19 -1.15
N GLY A 19 21.85 0.15 -1.66
CA GLY A 19 20.66 0.69 -0.99
C GLY A 19 20.10 -0.23 0.09
N TYR A 20 20.43 -1.52 0.09
CA TYR A 20 19.86 -2.48 1.05
C TYR A 20 20.55 -2.42 2.42
N VAL A 21 19.81 -2.77 3.46
CA VAL A 21 20.34 -2.91 4.84
C VAL A 21 21.47 -3.94 4.88
N ASP A 22 22.59 -3.57 5.51
CA ASP A 22 23.69 -4.50 5.83
C ASP A 22 23.30 -5.44 6.99
N TYR A 23 22.40 -6.39 6.69
CA TYR A 23 21.90 -7.37 7.64
C TYR A 23 23.01 -8.29 8.15
N ALA A 24 23.98 -8.63 7.30
CA ALA A 24 25.11 -9.48 7.65
C ALA A 24 26.03 -8.79 8.66
N GLY A 25 26.38 -7.52 8.43
CA GLY A 25 27.18 -6.71 9.34
C GLY A 25 26.50 -6.47 10.68
N LEU A 26 25.21 -6.12 10.68
CA LEU A 26 24.43 -5.98 11.92
C LEU A 26 24.36 -7.29 12.71
N LYS A 27 24.17 -8.42 12.03
CA LYS A 27 24.16 -9.74 12.66
C LYS A 27 25.53 -10.12 13.22
N ALA A 28 26.62 -9.76 12.54
CA ALA A 28 27.98 -9.98 13.02
C ALA A 28 28.27 -9.11 14.26
N LEU A 29 27.78 -7.87 14.29
CA LEU A 29 27.87 -7.00 15.45
C LEU A 29 27.18 -7.62 16.67
N LEU A 30 25.93 -8.07 16.53
CA LEU A 30 25.21 -8.75 17.62
C LEU A 30 25.95 -9.97 18.16
N LYS A 31 26.56 -10.78 17.28
CA LYS A 31 27.38 -11.93 17.69
C LYS A 31 28.63 -11.53 18.47
N LYS A 32 29.28 -10.42 18.08
CA LYS A 32 30.45 -9.89 18.80
C LYS A 32 30.06 -9.40 20.20
N MET A 33 28.90 -8.75 20.32
CA MET A 33 28.35 -8.29 21.60
C MET A 33 27.96 -9.45 22.52
N GLU A 34 27.39 -10.52 21.95
CA GLU A 34 27.09 -11.77 22.65
C GLU A 34 28.38 -12.45 23.15
N ALA A 35 29.40 -12.60 22.28
CA ALA A 35 30.69 -13.19 22.62
C ALA A 35 31.46 -12.39 23.68
N ALA A 36 31.37 -11.06 23.65
CA ALA A 36 31.94 -10.19 24.67
C ALA A 36 31.10 -10.10 25.96
N GLY A 37 29.93 -10.75 26.00
CA GLY A 37 29.03 -10.76 27.15
C GLY A 37 28.41 -9.41 27.48
N THR A 38 28.45 -8.45 26.54
CA THR A 38 27.89 -7.08 26.66
C THR A 38 26.39 -7.05 26.42
N ILE A 39 25.87 -8.05 25.68
CA ILE A 39 24.45 -8.33 25.50
C ILE A 39 24.14 -9.66 26.18
N ARG A 40 23.15 -9.67 27.07
CA ARG A 40 22.66 -10.87 27.77
C ARG A 40 21.15 -10.77 27.95
N GLU A 41 20.48 -11.92 27.99
CA GLU A 41 19.08 -11.99 28.38
C GLU A 41 18.87 -11.29 29.73
N PHE A 42 17.73 -10.61 29.86
CA PHE A 42 17.38 -9.87 31.06
C PHE A 42 17.39 -10.80 32.29
N SER A 43 18.23 -10.48 33.27
CA SER A 43 18.30 -11.14 34.57
C SER A 43 18.30 -10.07 35.66
N GLU A 44 17.33 -10.14 36.56
CA GLU A 44 17.14 -9.17 37.65
C GLU A 44 18.40 -9.09 38.54
N HIS A 45 19.08 -10.23 38.75
CA HIS A 45 20.33 -10.33 39.51
C HIS A 45 21.53 -9.63 38.85
N THR A 46 21.48 -9.33 37.55
CA THR A 46 22.57 -8.68 36.82
C THR A 46 22.41 -7.16 36.76
N VAL A 47 21.16 -6.66 36.77
CA VAL A 47 20.84 -5.22 36.66
C VAL A 47 21.12 -4.48 37.97
N TYR A 48 20.84 -5.11 39.11
CA TYR A 48 21.03 -4.49 40.44
C TYR A 48 22.39 -4.78 41.08
N LYS A 49 23.36 -5.32 40.33
CA LYS A 49 24.71 -5.50 40.84
C LYS A 49 25.36 -4.13 41.00
N ALA A 50 25.48 -3.66 42.23
CA ALA A 50 26.15 -2.39 42.53
C ALA A 50 27.64 -2.50 42.17
N PHE A 51 28.05 -1.79 41.11
CA PHE A 51 29.45 -1.63 40.75
C PHE A 51 30.00 -0.37 41.40
N SER A 52 31.13 -0.49 42.11
CA SER A 52 31.83 0.67 42.65
C SER A 52 32.61 1.37 41.55
N VAL A 53 32.08 2.52 41.10
CA VAL A 53 32.74 3.38 40.10
C VAL A 53 34.08 3.93 40.60
N ALA A 54 34.29 3.97 41.92
CA ALA A 54 35.49 4.53 42.55
C ALA A 54 36.70 3.58 42.58
N SER A 55 36.49 2.26 42.47
CA SER A 55 37.56 1.26 42.67
C SER A 55 37.87 0.40 41.45
N ASP A 56 37.04 0.42 40.40
CA ASP A 56 37.22 -0.41 39.22
C ASP A 56 37.54 0.45 37.98
N SER A 57 38.83 0.74 37.77
CA SER A 57 39.34 1.49 36.60
C SER A 57 38.98 0.83 35.26
N ASN A 58 38.72 -0.48 35.28
CA ASN A 58 38.34 -1.29 34.12
C ASN A 58 36.86 -1.12 33.70
N LEU A 59 35.98 -0.58 34.56
CA LEU A 59 34.58 -0.31 34.18
C LEU A 59 34.45 0.78 33.10
N LEU A 60 35.43 1.69 33.03
CA LEU A 60 35.48 2.78 32.06
C LEU A 60 36.17 2.40 30.74
N GLN A 61 36.98 1.33 30.73
CA GLN A 61 37.71 0.82 29.56
C GLN A 61 36.97 -0.37 28.92
N CYS A 62 35.74 -0.15 28.47
CA CYS A 62 35.03 -1.15 27.67
C CYS A 62 35.47 -1.06 26.20
N HIS A 63 36.37 -1.95 25.78
CA HIS A 63 36.77 -2.11 24.36
C HIS A 63 35.78 -2.92 23.52
N ALA A 64 34.73 -3.47 24.14
CA ALA A 64 33.72 -4.27 23.47
C ALA A 64 32.58 -3.40 22.91
N PRO A 65 31.95 -3.78 21.77
CA PRO A 65 30.80 -3.07 21.24
C PRO A 65 29.63 -3.09 22.23
N ARG A 66 29.07 -1.92 22.51
CA ARG A 66 27.95 -1.72 23.45
C ARG A 66 26.64 -1.45 22.71
N GLU A 67 25.54 -1.42 23.46
CA GLU A 67 24.20 -1.09 22.95
C GLU A 67 24.20 0.19 22.08
N VAL A 68 24.98 1.19 22.49
CA VAL A 68 25.16 2.45 21.76
C VAL A 68 25.78 2.27 20.37
N ASP A 69 26.66 1.29 20.19
CA ASP A 69 27.29 1.03 18.89
C ASP A 69 26.31 0.33 17.94
N PHE A 70 25.44 -0.53 18.48
CA PHE A 70 24.36 -1.16 17.72
C PHE A 70 23.31 -0.14 17.28
N THR A 71 22.86 0.73 18.18
CA THR A 71 21.89 1.79 17.85
C THR A 71 22.45 2.76 16.82
N LYS A 72 23.70 3.22 16.96
CA LYS A 72 24.40 4.04 15.95
C LYS A 72 24.47 3.36 14.60
N LYS A 73 24.80 2.06 14.56
CA LYS A 73 24.89 1.32 13.30
C LYS A 73 23.51 1.18 12.65
N ILE A 74 22.45 0.86 13.41
CA ILE A 74 21.07 0.85 12.90
C ILE A 74 20.67 2.21 12.36
N ASP A 75 20.95 3.29 13.09
CA ASP A 75 20.60 4.66 12.65
C ASP A 75 21.30 5.02 11.34
N THR A 76 22.56 4.61 11.19
CA THR A 76 23.33 4.79 9.95
C THR A 76 22.69 4.01 8.78
N GLU A 77 22.26 2.77 9.02
CA GLU A 77 21.59 1.97 7.99
C GLU A 77 20.21 2.55 7.63
N ILE A 78 19.44 3.05 8.59
CA ILE A 78 18.16 3.74 8.32
C ILE A 78 18.40 4.98 7.45
N ALA A 79 19.38 5.81 7.80
CA ALA A 79 19.72 7.00 7.02
C ALA A 79 20.18 6.65 5.59
N LYS A 80 20.94 5.57 5.43
CA LYS A 80 21.36 5.05 4.13
C LYS A 80 20.17 4.65 3.26
N VAL A 81 19.27 3.81 3.81
CA VAL A 81 18.07 3.33 3.10
C VAL A 81 17.17 4.51 2.73
N ASN A 82 16.97 5.47 3.65
CA ASN A 82 16.22 6.71 3.38
C ASN A 82 16.78 7.49 2.19
N LYS A 83 18.09 7.77 2.20
CA LYS A 83 18.76 8.52 1.14
C LYS A 83 18.63 7.82 -0.22
N PHE A 84 18.79 6.50 -0.25
CA PHE A 84 18.66 5.73 -1.48
C PHE A 84 17.21 5.68 -1.97
N ALA A 85 16.25 5.46 -1.07
CA ALA A 85 14.82 5.46 -1.38
C ALA A 85 14.36 6.82 -1.94
N ASP A 86 14.84 7.93 -1.38
CA ASP A 86 14.55 9.26 -1.90
C ASP A 86 15.10 9.48 -3.31
N GLY A 87 16.28 8.94 -3.61
CA GLY A 87 16.85 8.93 -4.96
C GLY A 87 15.97 8.16 -5.95
N LEU A 88 15.59 6.93 -5.61
CA LEU A 88 14.71 6.11 -6.44
C LEU A 88 13.33 6.74 -6.63
N ARG A 89 12.76 7.34 -5.58
CA ARG A 89 11.49 8.06 -5.63
C ARG A 89 11.54 9.22 -6.62
N LYS A 90 12.61 10.03 -6.61
CA LYS A 90 12.79 11.13 -7.57
C LYS A 90 12.87 10.61 -9.01
N GLN A 91 13.58 9.52 -9.25
CA GLN A 91 13.64 8.91 -10.58
C GLN A 91 12.28 8.40 -11.04
N LEU A 92 11.50 7.81 -10.14
CA LEU A 92 10.17 7.30 -10.43
C LEU A 92 9.19 8.43 -10.75
N LEU A 93 9.21 9.52 -9.98
CA LEU A 93 8.41 10.72 -10.27
C LEU A 93 8.79 11.32 -11.63
N ALA A 94 10.08 11.48 -11.91
CA ALA A 94 10.53 12.02 -13.21
C ALA A 94 10.09 11.14 -14.40
N ARG A 95 10.11 9.80 -14.25
CA ARG A 95 9.59 8.88 -15.27
C ARG A 95 8.08 9.05 -15.46
N PHE A 96 7.34 9.22 -14.37
CA PHE A 96 5.90 9.42 -14.43
C PHE A 96 5.54 10.77 -15.09
N ASP A 97 6.23 11.86 -14.74
CA ASP A 97 6.02 13.18 -15.34
C ASP A 97 6.31 13.14 -16.85
N LEU A 98 7.36 12.43 -17.27
CA LEU A 98 7.66 12.20 -18.68
C LEU A 98 6.53 11.43 -19.38
N ALA A 99 5.99 10.38 -18.75
CA ALA A 99 4.88 9.61 -19.29
C ALA A 99 3.61 10.47 -19.44
N GLN A 100 3.35 11.37 -18.48
CA GLN A 100 2.24 12.32 -18.57
C GLN A 100 2.41 13.29 -19.74
N HIS A 101 3.59 13.90 -19.90
CA HIS A 101 3.85 14.81 -21.01
C HIS A 101 3.78 14.12 -22.38
N GLN A 102 4.28 12.89 -22.49
CA GLN A 102 4.15 12.10 -23.72
C GLN A 102 2.68 11.77 -24.03
N HIS A 103 1.89 11.45 -23.00
CA HIS A 103 0.45 11.23 -23.16
C HIS A 103 -0.27 12.51 -23.61
N GLU A 104 0.05 13.67 -23.05
CA GLU A 104 -0.52 14.97 -23.46
C GLU A 104 -0.18 15.29 -24.92
N ALA A 105 1.10 15.19 -25.29
CA ALA A 105 1.55 15.41 -26.67
C ALA A 105 0.89 14.43 -27.67
N TRP A 106 0.68 13.18 -27.27
CA TRP A 106 -0.02 12.18 -28.08
C TRP A 106 -1.51 12.52 -28.28
N ILE A 107 -2.17 13.08 -27.25
CA ILE A 107 -3.54 13.58 -27.37
C ILE A 107 -3.60 14.73 -28.38
N GLU A 108 -2.68 15.71 -28.27
CA GLU A 108 -2.61 16.85 -29.18
C GLU A 108 -2.31 16.43 -30.63
N ALA A 109 -1.47 15.41 -30.81
CA ALA A 109 -1.10 14.87 -32.12
C ALA A 109 -2.17 13.99 -32.80
N GLY A 110 -3.38 13.88 -32.23
CA GLY A 110 -4.49 13.17 -32.87
C GLY A 110 -4.58 11.67 -32.59
N SER A 111 -3.92 11.16 -31.53
CA SER A 111 -4.07 9.78 -31.05
C SER A 111 -3.60 8.67 -32.01
N ASN A 112 -2.40 8.83 -32.59
CA ASN A 112 -1.80 7.87 -33.54
C ASN A 112 -1.54 6.48 -32.92
N GLU A 113 -1.76 5.41 -33.69
CA GLU A 113 -1.61 4.01 -33.23
C GLU A 113 -0.17 3.64 -32.83
N ALA A 114 0.84 4.11 -33.58
CA ALA A 114 2.24 3.92 -33.21
C ALA A 114 2.61 4.61 -31.88
N GLY A 115 2.02 5.79 -31.63
CA GLY A 115 2.20 6.52 -30.38
C GLY A 115 1.51 5.83 -29.19
N LEU A 116 0.38 5.16 -29.43
CA LEU A 116 -0.33 4.36 -28.44
C LEU A 116 0.51 3.16 -27.97
N ALA A 117 1.16 2.44 -28.90
CA ALA A 117 2.03 1.32 -28.57
C ALA A 117 3.25 1.78 -27.73
N ALA A 118 3.89 2.88 -28.13
CA ALA A 118 5.00 3.47 -27.38
C ALA A 118 4.57 3.90 -25.98
N LEU A 119 3.41 4.55 -25.85
CA LEU A 119 2.92 5.02 -24.56
C LEU A 119 2.54 3.85 -23.63
N ASN A 120 1.93 2.78 -24.16
CA ASN A 120 1.68 1.56 -23.38
C ASN A 120 2.97 0.94 -22.84
N GLN A 121 4.05 0.96 -23.62
CA GLN A 121 5.37 0.48 -23.18
C GLN A 121 5.93 1.35 -22.05
N VAL A 122 5.89 2.68 -22.17
CA VAL A 122 6.33 3.60 -21.11
C VAL A 122 5.50 3.42 -19.83
N MET A 123 4.19 3.22 -19.97
CA MET A 123 3.29 2.94 -18.83
C MET A 123 3.61 1.61 -18.13
N LEU A 124 3.96 0.58 -18.92
CA LEU A 124 4.39 -0.71 -18.39
C LEU A 124 5.69 -0.56 -17.58
N GLU A 125 6.67 0.14 -18.13
CA GLU A 125 7.95 0.42 -17.47
C GLU A 125 7.77 1.23 -16.19
N CYS A 126 6.89 2.23 -16.19
CA CYS A 126 6.53 2.98 -14.98
C CYS A 126 5.91 2.07 -13.91
N SER A 127 5.01 1.17 -14.31
CA SER A 127 4.35 0.22 -13.41
C SER A 127 5.32 -0.82 -12.83
N GLU A 128 6.30 -1.25 -13.62
CA GLU A 128 7.36 -2.15 -13.16
C GLU A 128 8.31 -1.44 -12.20
N ALA A 129 8.74 -0.22 -12.53
CA ALA A 129 9.56 0.60 -11.63
C ALA A 129 8.86 0.84 -10.29
N LEU A 130 7.54 1.06 -10.30
CA LEU A 130 6.68 1.17 -9.13
C LEU A 130 6.75 -0.08 -8.24
N GLN A 131 6.55 -1.27 -8.85
CA GLN A 131 6.60 -2.53 -8.13
C GLN A 131 7.98 -2.80 -7.54
N ASN A 132 9.02 -2.54 -8.32
CA ASN A 132 10.40 -2.74 -7.88
C ASN A 132 10.70 -1.89 -6.65
N PHE A 133 10.26 -0.63 -6.66
CA PHE A 133 10.43 0.28 -5.54
C PHE A 133 9.69 -0.19 -4.28
N GLU A 134 8.49 -0.73 -4.41
CA GLU A 134 7.76 -1.32 -3.28
C GLU A 134 8.47 -2.57 -2.73
N ASP A 135 8.96 -3.45 -3.59
CA ASP A 135 9.72 -4.63 -3.19
C ASP A 135 10.97 -4.21 -2.38
N PHE A 136 11.67 -3.16 -2.83
CA PHE A 136 12.79 -2.58 -2.10
C PHE A 136 12.41 -2.09 -0.68
N ILE A 137 11.29 -1.37 -0.54
CA ILE A 137 10.79 -0.94 0.78
C ILE A 137 10.49 -2.15 1.66
N ASN A 138 9.75 -3.13 1.13
CA ASN A 138 9.31 -4.31 1.86
C ASN A 138 10.48 -5.16 2.36
N ILE A 139 11.49 -5.40 1.51
CA ILE A 139 12.70 -6.15 1.87
C ILE A 139 13.46 -5.43 3.00
N ASN A 140 13.68 -4.12 2.87
CA ASN A 140 14.40 -3.34 3.88
C ASN A 140 13.64 -3.26 5.21
N TYR A 141 12.33 -3.02 5.18
CA TYR A 141 11.49 -3.03 6.37
C TYR A 141 11.53 -4.40 7.08
N LEU A 142 11.46 -5.48 6.30
CA LEU A 142 11.55 -6.84 6.84
C LEU A 142 12.93 -7.13 7.45
N ALA A 143 14.01 -6.66 6.82
CA ALA A 143 15.37 -6.78 7.34
C ALA A 143 15.52 -6.07 8.70
N PHE A 144 15.05 -4.81 8.81
CA PHE A 144 15.03 -4.07 10.07
C PHE A 144 14.18 -4.78 11.13
N SER A 145 12.96 -5.19 10.77
CA SER A 145 12.09 -5.93 11.68
C SER A 145 12.78 -7.20 12.20
N LYS A 146 13.46 -7.98 11.34
CA LYS A 146 14.07 -9.24 11.76
C LYS A 146 15.34 -9.05 12.57
N ILE A 147 16.17 -8.05 12.26
CA ILE A 147 17.38 -7.76 13.05
C ILE A 147 17.01 -7.21 14.42
N LEU A 148 16.01 -6.33 14.51
CA LEU A 148 15.47 -5.84 15.78
C LEU A 148 14.84 -6.96 16.60
N LYS A 149 14.14 -7.92 15.96
CA LYS A 149 13.65 -9.13 16.66
C LYS A 149 14.79 -9.93 17.29
N LYS A 150 15.90 -10.04 16.56
CA LYS A 150 17.07 -10.80 16.99
C LYS A 150 17.78 -10.09 18.14
N HIS A 151 17.90 -8.77 18.05
CA HIS A 151 18.42 -7.93 19.13
C HIS A 151 17.59 -8.11 20.41
N ASP A 152 16.28 -7.91 20.37
CA ASP A 152 15.40 -8.01 21.55
C ASP A 152 15.37 -9.40 22.19
N LYS A 153 15.72 -10.46 21.45
CA LYS A 153 15.86 -11.81 22.01
C LYS A 153 17.15 -11.98 22.82
N LEU A 154 18.17 -11.19 22.54
CA LEU A 154 19.48 -11.30 23.16
C LEU A 154 19.71 -10.20 24.20
N SER A 155 19.07 -9.04 24.02
CA SER A 155 19.27 -7.84 24.83
C SER A 155 18.25 -7.73 25.94
N SER A 156 18.71 -7.21 27.08
CA SER A 156 17.88 -6.82 28.22
C SER A 156 17.14 -5.50 28.01
N CYS A 157 17.45 -4.76 26.95
CA CYS A 157 16.82 -3.49 26.57
C CYS A 157 16.04 -3.66 25.25
N PRO A 158 14.74 -3.99 25.28
CA PRO A 158 13.96 -4.19 24.06
C PRO A 158 13.80 -2.87 23.28
N CYS A 159 14.22 -2.85 22.03
CA CYS A 159 14.22 -1.66 21.18
C CYS A 159 13.40 -1.83 19.89
N ARG A 160 12.87 -3.02 19.60
CA ARG A 160 12.10 -3.29 18.38
C ARG A 160 10.91 -2.36 18.19
N ALA A 161 10.04 -2.23 19.20
CA ALA A 161 8.81 -1.46 19.08
C ALA A 161 9.07 0.03 18.78
N PRO A 162 9.92 0.76 19.54
CA PRO A 162 10.20 2.15 19.25
C PRO A 162 10.88 2.35 17.88
N TYR A 163 11.82 1.46 17.49
CA TYR A 163 12.47 1.56 16.19
C TYR A 163 11.52 1.26 15.03
N LEU A 164 10.63 0.27 15.15
CA LEU A 164 9.65 -0.01 14.09
C LEU A 164 8.65 1.13 13.91
N LEU A 165 8.18 1.75 15.01
CA LEU A 165 7.33 2.93 14.95
C LEU A 165 8.04 4.11 14.29
N ARG A 166 9.33 4.31 14.59
CA ARG A 166 10.16 5.31 13.93
C ARG A 166 10.27 5.01 12.44
N ILE A 167 10.67 3.79 12.06
CA ILE A 167 10.82 3.36 10.67
C ILE A 167 9.52 3.59 9.88
N GLN A 168 8.36 3.28 10.45
CA GLN A 168 7.06 3.52 9.81
C GLN A 168 6.78 5.01 9.52
N ARG A 169 7.42 5.92 10.27
CA ARG A 169 7.31 7.37 10.09
C ARG A 169 8.40 7.93 9.16
N GLU A 170 9.46 7.17 8.87
CA GLU A 170 10.54 7.57 7.97
C GLU A 170 10.04 7.70 6.52
N THR A 171 10.72 8.51 5.72
CA THR A 171 10.28 8.89 4.36
C THR A 171 10.13 7.69 3.44
N PHE A 172 11.07 6.74 3.49
CA PHE A 172 11.03 5.53 2.66
C PHE A 172 9.83 4.61 2.94
N ALA A 173 9.28 4.63 4.16
CA ALA A 173 8.16 3.77 4.54
C ALA A 173 6.81 4.51 4.46
N ARG A 174 6.80 5.82 4.77
CA ARG A 174 5.59 6.62 4.87
C ARG A 174 5.06 7.08 3.51
N GLN A 175 5.96 7.35 2.57
CA GLN A 175 5.60 8.06 1.35
C GLN A 175 6.06 7.30 0.14
N CYS A 176 5.16 6.48 -0.39
CA CYS A 176 5.17 6.27 -1.82
C CYS A 176 3.88 5.64 -2.34
N LEU A 177 3.31 6.36 -3.32
CA LEU A 177 2.63 5.85 -4.53
C LEU A 177 1.11 5.88 -4.66
N PRO A 178 0.26 6.27 -3.70
CA PRO A 178 -1.17 6.37 -4.01
C PRO A 178 -1.49 7.33 -5.16
N GLU A 179 -0.80 8.47 -5.20
CA GLU A 179 -0.92 9.45 -6.29
C GLU A 179 -0.35 8.92 -7.61
N LEU A 180 0.75 8.16 -7.57
CA LEU A 180 1.36 7.55 -8.75
C LEU A 180 0.54 6.38 -9.29
N ILE A 181 0.01 5.51 -8.42
CA ILE A 181 -0.93 4.43 -8.76
C ILE A 181 -2.17 5.03 -9.41
N LYS A 182 -2.72 6.08 -8.81
CA LYS A 182 -3.86 6.81 -9.38
C LYS A 182 -3.51 7.43 -10.73
N GLY A 183 -2.38 8.12 -10.81
CA GLY A 183 -1.93 8.76 -12.04
C GLY A 183 -1.76 7.75 -13.17
N ILE A 184 -1.13 6.61 -12.89
CA ILE A 184 -0.98 5.49 -13.83
C ILE A 184 -2.34 4.94 -14.25
N SER A 185 -3.27 4.80 -13.30
CA SER A 185 -4.64 4.38 -13.58
C SER A 185 -5.39 5.35 -14.50
N ASP A 186 -5.29 6.65 -14.24
CA ASP A 186 -5.99 7.68 -15.02
C ASP A 186 -5.45 7.70 -16.47
N LEU A 187 -4.14 7.53 -16.65
CA LEU A 187 -3.50 7.39 -17.96
C LEU A 187 -4.01 6.12 -18.68
N HIS A 188 -4.02 4.96 -18.01
CA HIS A 188 -4.58 3.73 -18.60
C HIS A 188 -6.05 3.86 -19.00
N ALA A 189 -6.87 4.53 -18.16
CA ALA A 189 -8.28 4.79 -18.46
C ALA A 189 -8.44 5.59 -19.76
N SER A 190 -7.65 6.66 -19.90
CA SER A 190 -7.65 7.53 -21.08
C SER A 190 -7.30 6.74 -22.36
N LEU A 191 -6.30 5.87 -22.29
CA LEU A 191 -5.87 5.06 -23.44
C LEU A 191 -6.94 4.05 -23.86
N VAL A 192 -7.59 3.38 -22.91
CA VAL A 192 -8.61 2.35 -23.20
C VAL A 192 -9.90 2.95 -23.77
N VAL A 193 -10.36 4.09 -23.24
CA VAL A 193 -11.56 4.78 -23.76
C VAL A 193 -11.37 5.19 -25.23
N ARG A 194 -10.15 5.62 -25.59
CA ARG A 194 -9.84 6.11 -26.94
C ARG A 194 -9.53 4.98 -27.93
N SER A 195 -8.90 3.88 -27.49
CA SER A 195 -8.69 2.71 -28.34
C SER A 195 -9.99 1.95 -28.66
N SER A 196 -10.99 2.05 -27.78
CA SER A 196 -12.31 1.43 -27.96
C SER A 196 -13.28 2.26 -28.81
N GLN A 197 -12.86 3.42 -29.33
CA GLN A 197 -13.62 4.21 -30.30
C GLN A 197 -12.99 4.20 -31.72
N PRO A 198 -12.96 3.07 -32.43
CA PRO A 198 -12.89 3.10 -33.88
C PRO A 198 -14.32 3.27 -34.43
N GLY A 199 -14.77 4.51 -34.60
CA GLY A 199 -15.97 4.86 -35.37
C GLY A 199 -17.28 4.96 -34.59
N THR A 200 -17.68 6.18 -34.25
CA THR A 200 -19.09 6.63 -34.24
C THR A 200 -19.11 8.15 -34.27
N PRO A 201 -20.07 8.76 -34.99
CA PRO A 201 -19.93 10.11 -35.51
C PRO A 201 -20.00 11.15 -34.39
N GLU A 202 -19.05 12.06 -34.46
CA GLU A 202 -19.10 13.47 -34.06
C GLU A 202 -20.52 13.92 -33.65
N GLN A 203 -20.79 13.92 -32.34
CA GLN A 203 -21.86 14.75 -31.80
C GLN A 203 -21.33 16.18 -31.84
N THR A 204 -21.75 16.88 -32.89
CA THR A 204 -21.70 18.33 -33.02
C THR A 204 -22.01 18.98 -31.68
N ARG A 205 -21.07 19.83 -31.24
CA ARG A 205 -21.28 20.80 -30.18
C ARG A 205 -22.32 21.81 -30.69
N GLU A 206 -23.58 21.55 -30.43
CA GLU A 206 -24.61 22.59 -30.49
C GLU A 206 -24.67 23.31 -29.16
N ASP A 207 -24.46 24.62 -29.27
CA ASP A 207 -24.59 25.65 -28.25
C ASP A 207 -25.94 25.51 -27.53
N SER A 208 -25.92 25.40 -26.20
CA SER A 208 -27.13 25.54 -25.38
C SER A 208 -26.89 26.56 -24.28
N THR A 209 -27.75 27.58 -24.28
CA THR A 209 -27.76 28.77 -23.44
C THR A 209 -28.06 28.46 -21.96
N PRO A 210 -27.75 29.40 -21.03
CA PRO A 210 -27.59 29.09 -19.60
C PRO A 210 -28.88 28.98 -18.78
N GLU A 211 -30.08 28.99 -19.37
CA GLU A 211 -31.32 29.20 -18.61
C GLU A 211 -32.11 27.94 -18.21
N ASP A 212 -31.72 26.74 -18.66
CA ASP A 212 -32.40 25.48 -18.28
C ASP A 212 -31.71 24.70 -17.14
N ALA A 213 -30.69 25.28 -16.51
CA ALA A 213 -29.84 24.60 -15.53
C ALA A 213 -30.49 24.38 -14.14
N GLU A 214 -31.65 24.97 -13.83
CA GLU A 214 -32.22 24.92 -12.47
C GLU A 214 -33.26 23.83 -12.20
N LYS A 215 -33.74 23.07 -13.20
CA LYS A 215 -34.77 22.03 -12.99
C LYS A 215 -34.29 20.57 -13.00
N LYS A 216 -32.98 20.30 -13.05
CA LYS A 216 -32.40 18.93 -13.05
C LYS A 216 -31.67 18.53 -11.76
N LYS A 217 -32.02 19.11 -10.60
CA LYS A 217 -31.61 18.59 -9.27
C LYS A 217 -32.78 17.82 -8.64
N LYS A 218 -32.51 16.56 -8.26
CA LYS A 218 -33.40 15.53 -7.67
C LYS A 218 -34.10 14.62 -8.68
N LYS A 219 -33.37 13.64 -9.20
CA LYS A 219 -33.84 12.25 -9.30
C LYS A 219 -32.61 11.34 -9.22
N GLY A 220 -32.52 10.57 -8.14
CA GLY A 220 -31.58 9.45 -8.07
C GLY A 220 -31.87 8.51 -9.23
N GLY A 221 -30.83 7.96 -9.85
CA GLY A 221 -30.95 7.08 -10.99
C GLY A 221 -31.95 5.96 -10.71
N VAL A 222 -33.12 6.05 -11.34
CA VAL A 222 -34.06 4.94 -11.44
C VAL A 222 -33.37 3.92 -12.34
N PHE A 223 -33.16 2.71 -11.83
CA PHE A 223 -32.70 1.59 -12.66
C PHE A 223 -33.79 1.32 -13.69
N ASP A 224 -33.50 1.65 -14.94
CA ASP A 224 -34.42 1.40 -16.05
C ASP A 224 -34.46 -0.10 -16.31
N SER A 225 -35.51 -0.77 -15.81
CA SER A 225 -35.78 -2.18 -16.07
C SER A 225 -36.10 -2.48 -17.53
N ALA A 226 -36.21 -1.45 -18.38
CA ALA A 226 -36.55 -1.56 -19.79
C ALA A 226 -35.37 -1.31 -20.75
N GLN A 227 -34.11 -1.42 -20.29
CA GLN A 227 -32.97 -1.52 -21.21
C GLN A 227 -33.01 -2.86 -21.95
N LYS A 228 -33.82 -2.93 -23.02
CA LYS A 228 -33.81 -3.99 -24.04
C LYS A 228 -32.53 -3.87 -24.89
N GLY A 229 -31.40 -4.20 -24.29
CA GLY A 229 -30.14 -4.46 -24.96
C GLY A 229 -29.81 -5.94 -24.81
N GLY A 230 -29.90 -6.70 -25.90
CA GLY A 230 -29.67 -8.14 -25.90
C GLY A 230 -28.25 -8.51 -25.48
N THR A 231 -28.14 -9.25 -24.39
CA THR A 231 -27.33 -10.49 -24.28
C THR A 231 -27.64 -11.12 -22.92
N THR A 232 -28.03 -12.38 -22.93
CA THR A 232 -28.10 -13.23 -21.73
C THR A 232 -26.66 -13.44 -21.26
N PHE A 233 -26.22 -12.69 -20.23
CA PHE A 233 -24.87 -12.86 -19.69
C PHE A 233 -24.89 -13.67 -18.41
N ILE A 234 -23.96 -14.61 -18.31
CA ILE A 234 -23.77 -15.43 -17.11
C ILE A 234 -22.96 -14.59 -16.11
N ARG A 235 -23.60 -14.25 -14.98
CA ARG A 235 -22.92 -13.57 -13.87
C ARG A 235 -22.15 -14.60 -13.05
N SER A 236 -20.85 -14.37 -12.85
CA SER A 236 -20.00 -15.16 -11.96
C SER A 236 -19.33 -14.25 -10.95
N THR A 237 -19.35 -14.64 -9.67
CA THR A 237 -18.68 -13.90 -8.59
C THR A 237 -17.72 -14.83 -7.86
N ARG A 238 -16.44 -14.49 -7.87
CA ARG A 238 -15.38 -15.24 -7.17
C ARG A 238 -14.66 -14.32 -6.18
N LYS A 239 -14.20 -14.88 -5.07
CA LYS A 239 -13.41 -14.17 -4.05
C LYS A 239 -12.08 -14.88 -3.88
N TYR A 240 -11.01 -14.11 -3.76
CA TYR A 240 -9.65 -14.62 -3.64
C TYR A 240 -9.01 -14.01 -2.39
N TRP A 241 -8.18 -14.81 -1.72
CA TRP A 241 -7.27 -14.30 -0.71
C TRP A 241 -6.01 -13.79 -1.40
N VAL A 242 -5.58 -12.58 -1.06
CA VAL A 242 -4.34 -11.98 -1.57
C VAL A 242 -3.45 -11.72 -0.38
N ALA A 243 -2.21 -12.22 -0.42
CA ALA A 243 -1.23 -11.92 0.61
C ALA A 243 -0.93 -10.41 0.58
N THR A 244 -0.78 -9.78 1.75
CA THR A 244 -0.54 -8.32 1.85
C THR A 244 0.67 -7.87 1.02
N ALA A 245 1.71 -8.71 0.93
CA ALA A 245 2.92 -8.45 0.15
C ALA A 245 2.70 -8.43 -1.38
N ASP A 246 1.59 -8.98 -1.88
CA ASP A 246 1.27 -9.04 -3.30
C ASP A 246 0.15 -8.07 -3.71
N VAL A 247 -0.32 -7.21 -2.78
CA VAL A 247 -1.44 -6.30 -3.04
C VAL A 247 -1.13 -5.33 -4.18
N LEU A 248 0.06 -4.72 -4.21
CA LEU A 248 0.43 -3.83 -5.31
C LEU A 248 0.65 -4.59 -6.62
N LYS A 249 1.21 -5.81 -6.58
CA LYS A 249 1.35 -6.65 -7.78
C LYS A 249 -0.01 -6.91 -8.42
N VAL A 250 -1.01 -7.21 -7.60
CA VAL A 250 -2.38 -7.39 -8.08
C VAL A 250 -2.96 -6.07 -8.61
N LYS A 251 -2.77 -4.96 -7.89
CA LYS A 251 -3.23 -3.63 -8.35
C LYS A 251 -2.61 -3.25 -9.70
N THR A 252 -1.29 -3.27 -9.82
CA THR A 252 -0.55 -2.96 -11.06
C THR A 252 -0.91 -3.90 -12.20
N PHE A 253 -1.11 -5.20 -11.93
CA PHE A 253 -1.57 -6.16 -12.93
C PHE A 253 -2.98 -5.82 -13.45
N LEU A 254 -3.90 -5.46 -12.55
CA LEU A 254 -5.28 -5.09 -12.92
C LEU A 254 -5.31 -3.76 -13.69
N LEU A 255 -4.50 -2.78 -13.28
CA LEU A 255 -4.42 -1.45 -13.90
C LEU A 255 -4.08 -1.49 -15.39
N ARG A 256 -3.31 -2.50 -15.83
CA ARG A 256 -2.98 -2.72 -17.24
C ARG A 256 -4.21 -2.97 -18.12
N ARG A 257 -5.34 -3.38 -17.54
CA ARG A 257 -6.53 -3.83 -18.26
C ARG A 257 -7.80 -3.11 -17.83
N LEU A 258 -7.88 -2.71 -16.57
CA LEU A 258 -9.06 -2.13 -15.95
C LEU A 258 -8.65 -0.89 -15.16
N PRO A 259 -9.16 0.29 -15.51
CA PRO A 259 -8.87 1.49 -14.75
C PRO A 259 -9.57 1.46 -13.38
N VAL A 260 -8.98 2.16 -12.41
CA VAL A 260 -9.59 2.40 -11.10
C VAL A 260 -10.84 3.26 -11.30
N TYR A 261 -11.97 2.72 -10.85
CA TYR A 261 -13.23 3.43 -10.84
C TYR A 261 -13.18 4.60 -9.84
N LYS A 262 -13.61 5.78 -10.28
CA LYS A 262 -13.68 6.99 -9.47
C LYS A 262 -15.14 7.45 -9.34
N ARG A 263 -15.59 7.70 -8.11
CA ARG A 263 -16.89 8.31 -7.86
C ARG A 263 -16.72 9.83 -7.83
N SER A 264 -17.07 10.54 -8.92
CA SER A 264 -16.87 11.99 -9.11
C SER A 264 -17.52 12.94 -8.09
N ARG A 265 -18.07 12.46 -6.97
CA ARG A 265 -18.81 13.28 -5.99
C ARG A 265 -18.41 13.10 -4.53
N LEU A 266 -17.38 12.32 -4.23
CA LEU A 266 -16.88 12.22 -2.86
C LEU A 266 -15.46 12.80 -2.82
N PRO A 267 -15.18 13.79 -1.96
CA PRO A 267 -13.80 14.15 -1.67
C PRO A 267 -13.11 12.88 -1.17
N VAL A 268 -11.88 12.64 -1.62
CA VAL A 268 -11.04 11.56 -1.11
C VAL A 268 -10.90 11.79 0.39
N TYR A 269 -11.68 11.08 1.21
CA TYR A 269 -11.69 11.32 2.64
C TYR A 269 -10.40 10.74 3.24
N LYS A 270 -9.54 11.67 3.65
CA LYS A 270 -8.20 11.47 4.20
C LYS A 270 -8.31 10.97 5.64
N PHE A 271 -7.88 9.75 5.90
CA PHE A 271 -7.72 9.24 7.28
C PHE A 271 -6.33 8.67 7.58
N THR A 272 -5.42 8.85 6.65
CA THR A 272 -4.01 9.03 6.96
C THR A 272 -3.68 10.46 6.51
N ASP A 273 -2.65 11.12 7.03
CA ASP A 273 -2.26 12.46 6.59
C ASP A 273 -1.69 12.49 5.14
N GLY A 274 -2.27 11.72 4.21
CA GLY A 274 -1.89 11.57 2.81
C GLY A 274 -3.02 10.96 1.95
N ALA A 275 -2.89 11.08 0.63
CA ALA A 275 -3.77 10.37 -0.30
C ALA A 275 -3.52 8.85 -0.17
N THR A 276 -4.56 8.03 0.02
CA THR A 276 -4.48 6.56 -0.07
C THR A 276 -5.19 6.09 -1.33
N ASP A 277 -4.76 4.95 -1.88
CA ASP A 277 -5.32 4.35 -3.11
C ASP A 277 -6.54 3.45 -2.84
N SER A 278 -7.04 3.49 -1.60
CA SER A 278 -8.09 2.62 -1.09
C SER A 278 -9.15 3.47 -0.41
N ASP A 279 -10.42 3.21 -0.74
CA ASP A 279 -11.57 3.85 -0.09
C ASP A 279 -11.86 3.16 1.24
N LEU A 280 -12.11 3.96 2.28
CA LEU A 280 -12.62 3.44 3.55
C LEU A 280 -14.07 3.01 3.36
N VAL A 281 -14.37 1.76 3.70
CA VAL A 281 -15.73 1.23 3.70
C VAL A 281 -15.96 0.52 5.02
N THR A 282 -16.83 1.08 5.84
CA THR A 282 -17.21 0.45 7.10
C THR A 282 -18.59 -0.16 6.96
N SER A 283 -18.79 -1.32 7.58
CA SER A 283 -20.08 -2.01 7.58
C SER A 283 -20.32 -2.65 8.94
N ILE A 284 -21.38 -2.21 9.62
CA ILE A 284 -21.85 -2.78 10.88
C ILE A 284 -22.93 -3.81 10.55
N TYR A 285 -22.68 -5.08 10.86
CA TYR A 285 -23.64 -6.16 10.67
C TYR A 285 -24.51 -6.30 11.91
N PHE A 286 -25.81 -6.50 11.69
CA PHE A 286 -26.79 -6.67 12.76
C PHE A 286 -27.17 -8.14 12.86
N ASP A 287 -27.37 -8.61 14.09
CA ASP A 287 -27.96 -9.89 14.41
C ASP A 287 -28.65 -9.83 15.79
N SER A 288 -29.49 -10.81 16.07
CA SER A 288 -30.06 -11.06 17.39
C SER A 288 -29.02 -11.76 18.31
N PRO A 289 -29.22 -11.77 19.64
CA PRO A 289 -28.38 -12.57 20.55
C PRO A 289 -28.32 -14.06 20.18
N GLY A 290 -29.39 -14.58 19.55
CA GLY A 290 -29.45 -15.96 19.05
C GLY A 290 -28.68 -16.24 17.76
N ARG A 291 -28.04 -15.22 17.13
CA ARG A 291 -27.25 -15.35 15.90
C ARG A 291 -28.00 -15.97 14.70
N GLN A 292 -29.31 -15.75 14.63
CA GLN A 292 -30.18 -16.35 13.62
C GLN A 292 -29.77 -15.95 12.19
N LEU A 293 -29.38 -14.69 11.97
CA LEU A 293 -28.97 -14.22 10.64
C LEU A 293 -27.63 -14.84 10.24
N TYR A 294 -26.66 -14.89 11.17
CA TYR A 294 -25.39 -15.57 10.96
C TYR A 294 -25.57 -17.03 10.59
N GLU A 295 -26.39 -17.79 11.34
CA GLU A 295 -26.61 -19.21 11.07
C GLU A 295 -27.28 -19.44 9.72
N GLY A 296 -28.32 -18.68 9.38
CA GLY A 296 -28.98 -18.80 8.09
C GLY A 296 -28.05 -18.51 6.91
N ARG A 297 -27.17 -17.50 7.04
CA ARG A 297 -26.18 -17.16 6.01
C ARG A 297 -25.05 -18.17 5.90
N LEU A 298 -24.62 -18.76 7.02
CA LEU A 298 -23.60 -19.81 7.05
C LEU A 298 -24.10 -21.09 6.38
N LYS A 299 -25.33 -21.51 6.73
CA LYS A 299 -25.97 -22.72 6.20
C LYS A 299 -26.60 -22.53 4.82
N LYS A 300 -26.61 -21.29 4.30
CA LYS A 300 -27.17 -20.92 2.98
C LYS A 300 -28.66 -21.31 2.82
N PHE A 301 -29.47 -21.08 3.83
CA PHE A 301 -30.92 -21.30 3.68
C PHE A 301 -31.53 -20.34 2.64
N ASP A 302 -32.48 -20.84 1.83
CA ASP A 302 -33.27 -19.96 0.97
C ASP A 302 -33.98 -18.89 1.82
N GLY A 303 -33.92 -17.65 1.36
CA GLY A 303 -34.43 -16.49 2.09
C GLY A 303 -33.51 -15.96 3.20
N ALA A 304 -32.33 -16.56 3.46
CA ALA A 304 -31.45 -16.09 4.54
C ALA A 304 -30.97 -14.64 4.34
N ILE A 305 -31.20 -13.81 5.36
CA ILE A 305 -30.94 -12.37 5.31
C ILE A 305 -29.60 -12.01 5.96
N ALA A 306 -28.89 -11.04 5.39
CA ALA A 306 -27.83 -10.29 6.06
C ALA A 306 -28.19 -8.79 6.06
N LEU A 307 -28.29 -8.19 7.25
CA LEU A 307 -28.59 -6.78 7.45
C LEU A 307 -27.34 -6.04 7.89
N ARG A 308 -27.05 -4.89 7.27
CA ARG A 308 -25.92 -4.04 7.65
C ARG A 308 -26.18 -2.56 7.43
N VAL A 309 -25.58 -1.74 8.28
CA VAL A 309 -25.42 -0.30 8.03
C VAL A 309 -24.03 -0.08 7.46
N ARG A 310 -23.94 0.61 6.32
CA ARG A 310 -22.70 0.89 5.62
C ARG A 310 -22.56 2.39 5.37
N TRP A 311 -21.34 2.88 5.50
CA TRP A 311 -20.95 4.20 5.01
C TRP A 311 -19.61 4.11 4.30
N TYR A 312 -19.30 5.15 3.54
CA TYR A 312 -18.07 5.29 2.78
C TYR A 312 -17.29 6.47 3.36
N GLY A 313 -15.99 6.29 3.55
CA GLY A 313 -15.16 7.27 4.23
C GLY A 313 -15.15 7.08 5.76
N PRO A 314 -14.83 8.16 6.50
CA PRO A 314 -14.64 8.12 7.93
C PRO A 314 -15.96 8.02 8.69
N THR A 315 -15.88 8.03 10.02
CA THR A 315 -17.07 8.05 10.87
C THR A 315 -18.00 9.18 10.43
N PRO A 316 -19.26 8.87 10.07
CA PRO A 316 -20.18 9.86 9.53
C PRO A 316 -20.51 10.90 10.60
N ALA A 317 -20.49 12.17 10.21
CA ALA A 317 -21.06 13.25 11.00
C ALA A 317 -22.61 13.16 10.97
N HIS A 318 -23.28 14.01 11.77
CA HIS A 318 -24.74 13.97 11.93
C HIS A 318 -25.51 14.04 10.59
N ASP A 319 -24.98 14.76 9.61
CA ASP A 319 -25.65 14.99 8.33
C ASP A 319 -25.14 14.10 7.17
N ASP A 320 -24.24 13.15 7.48
CA ASP A 320 -23.67 12.26 6.47
C ASP A 320 -24.62 11.10 6.12
N ILE A 321 -24.59 10.70 4.85
CA ILE A 321 -25.44 9.63 4.35
C ILE A 321 -24.91 8.26 4.79
N VAL A 322 -25.74 7.51 5.49
CA VAL A 322 -25.54 6.09 5.79
C VAL A 322 -26.51 5.22 4.99
N TYR A 323 -26.07 4.04 4.58
CA TYR A 323 -26.83 3.09 3.77
C TYR A 323 -27.28 1.90 4.62
N MET A 324 -28.59 1.73 4.78
CA MET A 324 -29.17 0.51 5.34
C MET A 324 -29.33 -0.53 4.24
N GLU A 325 -28.49 -1.57 4.26
CA GLU A 325 -28.46 -2.60 3.24
C GLU A 325 -28.99 -3.94 3.76
N ARG A 326 -29.87 -4.57 2.97
CA ARG A 326 -30.38 -5.92 3.22
C ARG A 326 -30.03 -6.83 2.04
N LYS A 327 -29.31 -7.92 2.31
CA LYS A 327 -29.03 -8.98 1.32
C LYS A 327 -29.84 -10.22 1.63
N VAL A 328 -30.50 -10.80 0.62
CA VAL A 328 -31.28 -12.03 0.74
C VAL A 328 -30.59 -13.14 -0.07
N HIS A 329 -30.41 -14.33 0.50
CA HIS A 329 -29.95 -15.51 -0.24
C HIS A 329 -31.12 -16.13 -0.99
N ARG A 330 -30.87 -16.57 -2.22
CA ARG A 330 -31.76 -17.38 -3.05
C ARG A 330 -30.93 -18.53 -3.61
N GLU A 331 -31.50 -19.73 -3.60
CA GLU A 331 -30.93 -20.91 -4.26
C GLU A 331 -31.36 -21.01 -5.72
#